data_AF-A8GLU3-F1
#
_entry.id   AF-A8GLU3-F1
#
_cell.length_a   1.000
_cell.length_b   1.000
_cell.length_c   1.000
_cell.angle_alpha   90.00
_cell.angle_beta   90.00
_cell.angle_gamma   90.00
#
_symmetry.space_group_name_H-M   'P 1'
#
loop_
_entity.id
_entity.type
_entity.pdbx_description
1 polymer ?
#
loop_
_entity_poly.entity_id
_entity_poly.type
_entity_poly.pdbx_seq_one_letter_code
_entity_poly.pdbx_strand_id
1 'polypeptide(L)'
;MGDKIFHNLSSKTLVATPHVITKGIYHKSLIYMLSHTEEGAIGLIFNRLVNHIDLKSFFKIKNDDITTPVMVPIYLGGPVEHEKGFFLHSSDYNKNLLLDFQNDLAVSSNLEISEDIAFGKGPKNSLFIVGYTAWKPGQLEEELERNLWLVMDCNKEFIFADNPEDKWHSALKHLGIDEIYFSAQIGNA
;
A
#
# COMPACT_ATOMS: atom_id res chain seq x y z
N MET A 1 20.58 5.43 -29.48
CA MET A 1 20.01 4.95 -28.20
C MET A 1 18.99 6.01 -27.84
N GLY A 2 17.70 5.72 -28.00
CA GLY A 2 16.68 6.68 -27.59
C GLY A 2 16.62 6.68 -26.08
N ASP A 3 16.80 7.83 -25.45
CA ASP A 3 16.59 7.99 -24.01
C ASP A 3 15.17 7.52 -23.70
N LYS A 4 15.05 6.35 -23.06
CA LYS A 4 13.78 5.92 -22.48
C LYS A 4 13.46 6.97 -21.42
N ILE A 5 12.46 7.79 -21.70
CA ILE A 5 11.97 8.80 -20.76
C ILE A 5 11.62 8.07 -19.46
N PHE A 6 12.39 8.30 -18.41
CA PHE A 6 12.08 7.79 -17.08
C PHE A 6 10.74 8.36 -16.63
N HIS A 7 9.72 7.51 -16.54
CA HIS A 7 8.41 7.93 -16.09
C HIS A 7 8.31 7.70 -14.58
N ASN A 8 8.41 8.78 -13.80
CA ASN A 8 8.29 8.70 -12.35
C ASN A 8 6.88 8.21 -11.97
N LEU A 9 6.81 7.13 -11.18
CA LEU A 9 5.57 6.50 -10.72
C LEU A 9 5.30 6.74 -9.24
N SER A 10 6.06 7.63 -8.60
CA SER A 10 5.78 8.08 -7.23
C SER A 10 4.32 8.53 -7.16
N SER A 11 3.63 8.11 -6.10
CA SER A 11 2.22 8.41 -5.84
C SER A 11 1.23 7.76 -6.81
N LYS A 12 1.67 6.85 -7.68
CA LYS A 12 0.79 5.95 -8.44
C LYS A 12 0.45 4.71 -7.63
N THR A 13 -0.54 3.97 -8.10
CA THR A 13 -0.84 2.63 -7.61
C THR A 13 -0.46 1.60 -8.66
N LEU A 14 0.35 0.61 -8.28
CA LEU A 14 0.58 -0.59 -9.07
C LEU A 14 -0.50 -1.63 -8.73
N VAL A 15 -1.04 -2.26 -9.76
CA VAL A 15 -2.03 -3.34 -9.64
C VAL A 15 -1.39 -4.60 -10.20
N ALA A 16 -1.30 -5.66 -9.38
CA ALA A 16 -0.79 -6.94 -9.85
C ALA A 16 -1.62 -7.46 -11.03
N THR A 17 -0.98 -7.76 -12.16
CA THR A 17 -1.69 -8.22 -13.35
C THR A 17 -2.36 -9.59 -13.11
N PRO A 18 -3.65 -9.76 -13.45
CA PRO A 18 -4.36 -11.03 -13.33
C PRO A 18 -3.65 -12.17 -14.08
N HIS A 19 -3.63 -13.37 -13.51
CA HIS A 19 -3.03 -14.60 -14.09
C HIS A 19 -1.53 -14.56 -14.39
N VAL A 20 -0.87 -13.41 -14.28
CA VAL A 20 0.58 -13.26 -14.44
C VAL A 20 1.28 -13.46 -13.10
N ILE A 21 0.89 -12.67 -12.09
CA ILE A 21 1.38 -12.84 -10.72
C ILE A 21 0.40 -13.74 -9.98
N THR A 22 0.66 -15.05 -9.93
CA THR A 22 -0.30 -16.05 -9.41
C THR A 22 0.02 -16.56 -8.01
N LYS A 23 1.17 -16.20 -7.44
CA LYS A 23 1.63 -16.69 -6.13
C LYS A 23 2.45 -15.66 -5.37
N GLY A 24 2.65 -15.93 -4.09
CA GLY A 24 3.48 -15.12 -3.20
C GLY A 24 2.81 -13.82 -2.75
N ILE A 25 3.62 -12.92 -2.20
CA ILE A 25 3.15 -11.68 -1.57
C ILE A 25 2.55 -10.67 -2.56
N TYR A 26 2.88 -10.77 -3.84
CA TYR A 26 2.41 -9.86 -4.87
C TYR A 26 1.14 -10.33 -5.60
N HIS A 27 0.69 -11.58 -5.39
CA HIS A 27 -0.53 -12.08 -6.03
C HIS A 27 -1.75 -11.29 -5.56
N LYS A 28 -2.47 -10.61 -6.47
CA LYS A 28 -3.57 -9.70 -6.15
C LYS A 28 -3.18 -8.52 -5.24
N SER A 29 -1.92 -8.06 -5.29
CA SER A 29 -1.51 -6.89 -4.51
C SER A 29 -1.84 -5.58 -5.21
N LEU A 30 -2.17 -4.58 -4.40
CA LEU A 30 -2.17 -3.17 -4.76
C LEU A 30 -1.06 -2.46 -4.01
N ILE A 31 -0.18 -1.77 -4.73
CA ILE A 31 1.00 -1.13 -4.15
C ILE A 31 0.93 0.37 -4.37
N TYR A 32 0.92 1.14 -3.29
CA TYR A 32 1.10 2.58 -3.35
C TYR A 32 2.58 2.90 -3.43
N MET A 33 3.00 3.62 -4.48
CA MET A 33 4.39 3.96 -4.71
C MET A 33 4.79 5.17 -3.87
N LEU A 34 5.74 4.98 -2.96
CA LEU A 34 6.29 6.07 -2.13
C LEU A 34 7.35 6.87 -2.87
N SER A 35 8.18 6.18 -3.65
CA SER A 35 9.26 6.79 -4.41
C SER A 35 9.57 5.93 -5.63
N HIS A 36 9.86 6.58 -6.75
CA HIS A 36 10.40 5.97 -7.95
C HIS A 36 11.42 6.94 -8.56
N THR A 37 12.70 6.56 -8.49
CA THR A 37 13.83 7.31 -9.05
C THR A 37 14.75 6.36 -9.82
N GLU A 38 15.79 6.88 -10.47
CA GLU A 38 16.79 6.07 -11.16
C GLU A 38 17.54 5.10 -10.23
N GLU A 39 17.57 5.41 -8.92
CA GLU A 39 18.20 4.58 -7.89
C GLU A 39 17.29 3.42 -7.43
N GLY A 40 16.06 3.33 -7.95
CA GLY A 40 15.10 2.28 -7.66
C GLY A 40 13.76 2.82 -7.19
N ALA A 41 12.95 1.93 -6.60
CA ALA A 41 11.60 2.27 -6.18
C ALA A 41 11.24 1.66 -4.82
N ILE A 42 10.35 2.31 -4.10
CA ILE A 42 9.80 1.84 -2.82
C ILE A 42 8.27 2.00 -2.86
N GLY A 43 7.56 1.00 -2.36
CA GLY A 43 6.11 1.04 -2.25
C GLY A 43 5.55 0.22 -1.09
N LEU A 44 4.29 0.43 -0.78
CA LEU A 44 3.55 -0.26 0.28
C LEU A 44 2.36 -1.03 -0.31
N ILE A 45 2.35 -2.34 -0.13
CA ILE A 45 1.14 -3.14 -0.35
C ILE A 45 0.09 -2.71 0.70
N PHE A 46 -1.06 -2.21 0.26
CA PHE A 46 -2.08 -1.67 1.17
C PHE A 46 -3.34 -2.53 1.30
N ASN A 47 -3.42 -3.65 0.57
CA ASN A 47 -4.59 -4.53 0.53
C ASN A 47 -4.35 -5.93 1.09
N ARG A 48 -3.25 -6.15 1.82
CA ARG A 48 -2.90 -7.45 2.42
C ARG A 48 -3.07 -7.45 3.92
N LEU A 49 -4.30 -7.58 4.39
CA LEU A 49 -4.61 -7.73 5.81
C LEU A 49 -4.01 -9.03 6.34
N VAL A 50 -3.31 -8.96 7.47
CA VAL A 50 -2.68 -10.15 8.09
C VAL A 50 -3.12 -10.39 9.52
N ASN A 51 -3.50 -9.35 10.26
CA ASN A 51 -3.96 -9.48 11.64
C ASN A 51 -4.69 -8.21 12.11
N HIS A 52 -5.17 -8.22 13.33
CA HIS A 52 -5.54 -7.03 14.10
C HIS A 52 -4.70 -6.95 15.37
N ILE A 53 -4.31 -5.74 15.77
CA ILE A 53 -3.61 -5.50 17.04
C ILE A 53 -4.35 -4.47 17.88
N ASP A 54 -4.21 -4.58 19.19
CA ASP A 54 -4.47 -3.46 20.09
C ASP A 54 -3.28 -2.50 20.04
N LEU A 55 -3.48 -1.28 19.53
CA LEU A 55 -2.45 -0.25 19.44
C LEU A 55 -1.79 0.01 20.80
N LYS A 56 -2.58 0.07 21.87
CA LYS A 56 -2.06 0.39 23.21
C LYS A 56 -1.06 -0.65 23.66
N SER A 57 -1.44 -1.93 23.57
CA SER A 57 -0.58 -3.05 23.95
C SER A 57 0.62 -3.19 23.03
N PHE A 58 0.43 -3.06 21.71
CA PHE A 58 1.48 -3.23 20.71
C PHE A 58 2.57 -2.17 20.84
N PHE A 59 2.19 -0.90 20.94
CA PHE A 59 3.11 0.24 21.06
C PHE A 59 3.48 0.58 22.52
N LYS A 60 2.94 -0.17 23.49
CA LYS A 60 3.16 0.04 24.93
C LYS A 60 2.85 1.48 25.36
N ILE A 61 1.74 2.03 24.84
CA ILE A 61 1.28 3.39 25.12
C ILE A 61 0.93 3.48 26.61
N LYS A 62 1.73 4.23 27.36
CA LYS A 62 1.57 4.41 28.81
C LYS A 62 0.58 5.53 29.08
N ASN A 63 -0.70 5.21 29.07
CA ASN A 63 -1.74 6.12 29.54
C ASN A 63 -2.94 5.36 30.08
N ASP A 64 -3.35 5.70 31.31
CA ASP A 64 -4.45 5.07 32.04
C ASP A 64 -5.83 5.54 31.55
N ASP A 65 -5.92 6.66 30.83
CA ASP A 65 -7.18 7.19 30.29
C ASP A 65 -7.76 6.28 29.18
N ILE A 66 -6.91 5.58 28.44
CA ILE A 66 -7.33 4.60 27.43
C ILE A 66 -7.55 3.26 28.13
N THR A 67 -8.77 3.03 28.61
CA THR A 67 -9.11 1.80 29.32
C THR A 67 -9.59 0.67 28.40
N THR A 68 -10.00 0.99 27.17
CA THR A 68 -10.48 0.02 26.18
C THR A 68 -9.42 -0.27 25.12
N PRO A 69 -9.28 -1.52 24.64
CA PRO A 69 -8.41 -1.86 23.52
C PRO A 69 -8.77 -1.05 22.26
N VAL A 70 -7.75 -0.52 21.58
CA VAL A 70 -7.91 0.18 20.31
C VAL A 70 -7.45 -0.74 19.20
N MET A 71 -8.39 -1.55 18.70
CA MET A 71 -8.11 -2.56 17.68
C MET A 71 -7.93 -1.90 16.31
N VAL A 72 -6.79 -2.13 15.67
CA VAL A 72 -6.52 -1.69 14.30
C VAL A 72 -6.06 -2.85 13.42
N PRO A 73 -6.42 -2.86 12.13
CA PRO A 73 -5.90 -3.82 11.18
C PRO A 73 -4.40 -3.60 10.92
N ILE A 74 -3.66 -4.70 10.80
CA ILE A 74 -2.29 -4.73 10.29
C ILE A 74 -2.29 -5.24 8.86
N TYR A 75 -1.64 -4.48 7.99
CA TYR A 75 -1.37 -4.87 6.62
C TYR A 75 0.10 -5.23 6.43
N LEU A 76 0.38 -6.19 5.56
CA LEU A 76 1.73 -6.51 5.15
C LEU A 76 2.09 -5.72 3.88
N GLY A 77 2.99 -4.76 4.02
CA GLY A 77 3.42 -3.82 2.97
C GLY A 77 4.44 -4.37 1.98
N GLY A 78 5.10 -5.47 2.31
CA GLY A 78 6.06 -6.14 1.44
C GLY A 78 7.02 -7.04 2.21
N PRO A 79 7.98 -7.67 1.52
CA PRO A 79 8.87 -8.66 2.12
C PRO A 79 10.06 -8.04 2.86
N VAL A 80 10.30 -6.73 2.73
CA VAL A 80 11.48 -6.05 3.26
C VAL A 80 11.17 -5.47 4.65
N GLU A 81 12.07 -5.70 5.60
CA GLU A 81 12.05 -5.13 6.96
C GLU A 81 10.69 -5.20 7.66
N HIS A 82 10.14 -6.40 7.83
CA HIS A 82 8.82 -6.64 8.47
C HIS A 82 8.70 -6.10 9.91
N GLU A 83 9.82 -5.77 10.56
CA GLU A 83 9.86 -5.13 11.89
C GLU A 83 9.47 -3.65 11.83
N LYS A 84 9.60 -2.99 10.67
CA LYS A 84 9.27 -1.57 10.51
C LYS A 84 7.80 -1.37 10.18
N GLY A 85 7.14 -0.55 10.98
CA GLY A 85 5.76 -0.14 10.79
C GLY A 85 5.64 1.26 10.22
N PHE A 86 4.65 1.45 9.36
CA PHE A 86 4.28 2.70 8.72
C PHE A 86 2.78 2.92 8.88
N PHE A 87 2.39 4.16 9.12
CA PHE A 87 1.01 4.61 8.96
C PHE A 87 0.91 5.32 7.62
N LEU A 88 0.14 4.76 6.69
CA LEU A 88 -0.34 5.47 5.51
C LEU A 88 -1.67 6.13 5.90
N HIS A 89 -1.76 7.45 5.82
CA HIS A 89 -2.91 8.18 6.35
C HIS A 89 -3.30 9.40 5.52
N SER A 90 -4.51 9.91 5.76
CA SER A 90 -5.01 11.13 5.14
C SER A 90 -4.28 12.39 5.61
N SER A 91 -4.33 13.43 4.78
CA SER A 91 -3.55 14.67 4.95
C SER A 91 -4.00 15.61 6.07
N ASP A 92 -5.10 15.28 6.75
CA ASP A 92 -5.58 16.03 7.92
C ASP A 92 -4.70 15.83 9.17
N TYR A 93 -3.75 14.90 9.13
CA TYR A 93 -2.71 14.73 10.13
C TYR A 93 -1.34 15.07 9.53
N ASN A 94 -0.59 15.98 10.17
CA ASN A 94 0.62 16.58 9.60
C ASN A 94 1.83 16.64 10.55
N LYS A 95 1.84 15.83 11.62
CA LYS A 95 2.93 15.82 12.59
C LYS A 95 4.02 14.80 12.22
N ASN A 96 5.28 15.25 12.25
CA ASN A 96 6.48 14.38 12.16
C ASN A 96 6.43 13.37 10.99
N LEU A 97 6.02 13.84 9.82
CA LEU A 97 5.85 13.01 8.63
C LEU A 97 7.19 12.42 8.17
N LEU A 98 7.16 11.15 7.75
CA LEU A 98 8.27 10.52 7.03
C LEU A 98 8.29 10.96 5.56
N LEU A 99 7.11 11.05 4.94
CA LEU A 99 6.92 11.55 3.59
C LEU A 99 5.76 12.54 3.57
N ASP A 100 6.00 13.67 2.90
CA ASP A 100 5.02 14.73 2.68
C ASP A 100 3.84 14.30 1.81
N PHE A 101 2.83 15.16 1.76
CA PHE A 101 1.57 14.87 1.12
C PHE A 101 1.69 14.73 -0.41
N GLN A 102 1.25 13.58 -0.92
CA GLN A 102 0.95 13.38 -2.32
C GLN A 102 -0.42 12.70 -2.45
N ASN A 103 -1.32 13.24 -3.27
CA ASN A 103 -2.70 12.75 -3.42
C ASN A 103 -3.49 12.73 -2.10
N ASP A 104 -3.31 13.76 -1.25
CA ASP A 104 -3.89 13.85 0.11
C ASP A 104 -3.48 12.70 1.05
N LEU A 105 -2.38 12.00 0.74
CA LEU A 105 -1.83 10.92 1.55
C LEU A 105 -0.47 11.30 2.09
N ALA A 106 -0.20 10.93 3.33
CA ALA A 106 1.11 11.02 3.95
C ALA A 106 1.51 9.70 4.60
N VAL A 107 2.80 9.58 4.89
CA VAL A 107 3.37 8.44 5.60
C VAL A 107 4.03 8.94 6.88
N SER A 108 3.71 8.26 7.99
CA SER A 108 4.35 8.45 9.29
C SER A 108 4.91 7.12 9.77
N SER A 109 6.05 7.14 10.48
CA SER A 109 6.64 5.94 11.10
C SER A 109 7.01 6.18 12.57
N ASN A 110 6.53 7.27 13.14
CA ASN A 110 6.81 7.67 14.53
C ASN A 110 5.78 7.04 15.49
N LEU A 111 6.11 7.02 16.78
CA LEU A 111 5.20 6.52 17.82
C LEU A 111 4.03 7.49 18.06
N GLU A 112 4.23 8.80 17.86
CA GLU A 112 3.25 9.84 18.17
C GLU A 112 1.92 9.62 17.44
N ILE A 113 1.93 9.25 16.16
CA ILE A 113 0.68 8.97 15.42
C ILE A 113 -0.10 7.80 16.02
N SER A 114 0.58 6.78 16.55
CA SER A 114 -0.10 5.65 17.20
C SER A 114 -0.80 6.07 18.49
N GLU A 115 -0.19 6.99 19.25
CA GLU A 115 -0.78 7.59 20.44
C GLU A 115 -1.98 8.45 20.05
N ASP A 116 -1.82 9.36 19.09
CA ASP A 116 -2.89 10.23 18.63
C ASP A 116 -4.09 9.44 18.08
N ILE A 117 -3.86 8.37 17.31
CA ILE A 117 -4.94 7.46 16.89
C ILE A 117 -5.63 6.84 18.11
N ALA A 118 -4.87 6.35 19.09
CA ALA A 118 -5.42 5.74 20.28
C ALA A 118 -6.24 6.73 21.14
N PHE A 119 -5.94 8.03 21.08
CA PHE A 119 -6.72 9.10 21.73
C PHE A 119 -7.83 9.71 20.86
N GLY A 120 -8.06 9.20 19.64
CA GLY A 120 -9.04 9.78 18.71
C GLY A 120 -8.66 11.16 18.16
N LYS A 121 -7.36 11.50 18.21
CA LYS A 121 -6.75 12.74 17.67
C LYS A 121 -5.96 12.50 16.38
N GLY A 122 -5.88 11.24 15.96
CA GLY A 122 -5.21 10.83 14.74
C GLY A 122 -5.94 11.29 13.46
N PRO A 123 -5.41 10.92 12.29
CA PRO A 123 -6.06 11.17 11.01
C PRO A 123 -7.45 10.53 10.93
N LYS A 124 -8.34 11.12 10.12
CA LYS A 124 -9.65 10.53 9.79
C LYS A 124 -9.53 9.12 9.22
N ASN A 125 -8.54 8.88 8.36
CA ASN A 125 -8.29 7.57 7.77
C ASN A 125 -6.82 7.19 7.93
N SER A 126 -6.55 5.94 8.33
CA SER A 126 -5.20 5.40 8.38
C SER A 126 -5.18 3.89 8.18
N LEU A 127 -4.05 3.40 7.67
CA LEU A 127 -3.69 1.98 7.64
C LEU A 127 -2.35 1.82 8.36
N PHE A 128 -2.26 0.84 9.27
CA PHE A 128 -0.98 0.42 9.81
C PHE A 128 -0.40 -0.72 8.96
N ILE A 129 0.76 -0.47 8.37
CA ILE A 129 1.41 -1.33 7.38
C ILE A 129 2.79 -1.71 7.90
N VAL A 130 3.12 -3.00 7.94
CA VAL A 130 4.45 -3.50 8.33
C VAL A 130 5.23 -4.00 7.12
N GLY A 131 6.52 -3.66 7.08
CA GLY A 131 7.39 -3.91 5.95
C GLY A 131 7.02 -3.10 4.70
N TYR A 132 7.85 -3.22 3.68
CA TYR A 132 7.66 -2.54 2.39
C TYR A 132 8.18 -3.37 1.22
N THR A 133 7.81 -2.92 0.02
CA THR A 133 8.29 -3.46 -1.25
C THR A 133 9.36 -2.53 -1.81
N ALA A 134 10.44 -3.11 -2.35
CA ALA A 134 11.54 -2.35 -2.93
C ALA A 134 11.97 -2.96 -4.26
N TRP A 135 12.33 -2.10 -5.20
CA TRP A 135 12.89 -2.44 -6.50
C TRP A 135 14.29 -1.87 -6.62
N LYS A 136 15.18 -2.65 -7.21
CA LYS A 136 16.51 -2.18 -7.62
C LYS A 136 16.38 -1.20 -8.80
N PRO A 137 17.43 -0.40 -9.09
CA PRO A 137 17.51 0.41 -10.31
C PRO A 137 17.10 -0.39 -11.56
N GLY A 138 16.14 0.14 -12.33
CA GLY A 138 15.65 -0.46 -13.58
C GLY A 138 14.73 -1.68 -13.44
N GLN A 139 14.58 -2.25 -12.23
CA GLN A 139 13.80 -3.47 -12.05
C GLN A 139 12.30 -3.23 -12.27
N LEU A 140 11.76 -2.12 -11.76
CA LEU A 140 10.33 -1.84 -11.90
C LEU A 140 9.96 -1.65 -13.39
N GLU A 141 10.84 -1.00 -14.15
CA GLU A 141 10.69 -0.80 -15.59
C GLU A 141 10.72 -2.13 -16.35
N GLU A 142 11.66 -3.03 -16.03
CA GLU A 142 11.67 -4.38 -16.60
C GLU A 142 10.38 -5.16 -16.28
N GLU A 143 9.85 -5.02 -15.06
CA GLU A 143 8.62 -5.67 -14.64
C GLU A 143 7.39 -5.09 -15.36
N LEU A 144 7.36 -3.77 -15.59
CA LEU A 144 6.33 -3.09 -16.37
C LEU A 144 6.37 -3.52 -17.84
N GLU A 145 7.56 -3.63 -18.45
CA GLU A 145 7.73 -4.14 -19.82
C GLU A 145 7.25 -5.58 -19.97
N ARG A 146 7.33 -6.37 -18.89
CA ARG A 146 6.81 -7.74 -18.81
C ARG A 146 5.33 -7.81 -18.44
N ASN A 147 4.65 -6.67 -18.32
CA ASN A 147 3.25 -6.56 -17.91
C ASN A 147 2.95 -7.23 -16.56
N LEU A 148 3.91 -7.25 -15.63
CA LEU A 148 3.67 -7.76 -14.28
C LEU A 148 2.75 -6.82 -13.48
N TRP A 149 2.84 -5.52 -13.77
CA TRP A 149 2.08 -4.47 -13.11
C TRP A 149 1.27 -3.67 -14.12
N LEU A 150 0.01 -3.40 -13.77
CA LEU A 150 -0.76 -2.32 -14.34
C LEU A 150 -0.58 -1.08 -13.47
N VAL A 151 -0.74 0.10 -14.05
CA VAL A 151 -0.55 1.38 -13.35
C VAL A 151 -1.86 2.15 -13.38
N MET A 152 -2.26 2.69 -12.22
CA MET A 152 -3.39 3.60 -12.11
C MET A 152 -3.05 4.82 -11.24
N ASP A 153 -3.81 5.89 -11.40
CA ASP A 153 -3.79 7.00 -10.46
C ASP A 153 -4.23 6.52 -9.07
N CYS A 154 -3.59 7.07 -8.05
CA CYS A 154 -3.93 6.76 -6.68
C CYS A 154 -5.33 7.27 -6.34
N ASN A 155 -6.16 6.40 -5.76
CA ASN A 155 -7.47 6.76 -5.25
C ASN A 155 -7.52 6.47 -3.74
N LYS A 156 -7.63 7.52 -2.92
CA LYS A 156 -7.67 7.41 -1.45
C LYS A 156 -8.88 6.60 -0.95
N GLU A 157 -10.01 6.70 -1.63
CA GLU A 157 -11.22 5.94 -1.27
C GLU A 157 -10.97 4.44 -1.46
N PHE A 158 -10.20 4.05 -2.49
CA PHE A 158 -9.79 2.67 -2.70
C PHE A 158 -8.79 2.19 -1.64
N ILE A 159 -7.83 3.04 -1.27
CA ILE A 159 -6.84 2.72 -0.24
C ILE A 159 -7.52 2.46 1.10
N PHE A 160 -8.48 3.30 1.49
CA PHE A 160 -9.13 3.20 2.80
C PHE A 160 -10.43 2.39 2.82
N ALA A 161 -10.84 1.77 1.70
CA ALA A 161 -12.05 0.95 1.67
C ALA A 161 -12.01 -0.20 2.68
N ASP A 162 -13.18 -0.56 3.21
CA ASP A 162 -13.33 -1.48 4.35
C ASP A 162 -12.97 -2.93 4.04
N ASN A 163 -13.18 -3.41 2.80
CA ASN A 163 -12.91 -4.79 2.42
C ASN A 163 -11.60 -4.90 1.62
N PRO A 164 -10.47 -5.32 2.22
CA PRO A 164 -9.18 -5.43 1.53
C PRO A 164 -9.19 -6.39 0.34
N GLU A 165 -9.94 -7.48 0.43
CA GLU A 165 -9.96 -8.54 -0.59
C GLU A 165 -10.62 -8.04 -1.88
N ASP A 166 -11.64 -7.18 -1.77
CA ASP A 166 -12.37 -6.62 -2.91
C ASP A 166 -11.60 -5.49 -3.60
N LYS A 167 -10.59 -4.89 -2.93
CA LYS A 167 -9.86 -3.73 -3.48
C LYS A 167 -9.22 -4.06 -4.83
N TRP A 168 -8.60 -5.24 -4.96
CA TRP A 168 -7.90 -5.61 -6.19
C TRP A 168 -8.88 -5.81 -7.36
N HIS A 169 -9.99 -6.52 -7.13
CA HIS A 169 -11.03 -6.70 -8.14
C HIS A 169 -11.65 -5.36 -8.55
N SER A 170 -11.90 -4.49 -7.57
CA SER A 170 -12.40 -3.13 -7.81
C SER A 170 -11.42 -2.30 -8.66
N ALA A 171 -10.11 -2.44 -8.42
CA ALA A 171 -9.08 -1.72 -9.17
C ALA A 171 -9.02 -2.18 -10.63
N LEU A 172 -9.13 -3.49 -10.88
CA LEU A 172 -9.23 -4.03 -12.24
C LEU A 172 -10.46 -3.49 -12.97
N LYS A 173 -11.61 -3.53 -12.31
CA LYS A 173 -12.86 -2.98 -12.86
C LYS A 173 -12.74 -1.49 -13.16
N HIS A 174 -12.08 -0.73 -12.29
CA HIS A 174 -11.79 0.69 -12.51
C HIS A 174 -10.91 0.92 -13.74
N LEU A 175 -9.97 0.02 -13.99
CA LEU A 175 -9.13 0.01 -15.20
C LEU A 175 -9.86 -0.53 -16.45
N GLY A 176 -11.15 -0.90 -16.35
CA GLY A 176 -11.91 -1.48 -17.45
C GLY A 176 -11.53 -2.93 -17.78
N ILE A 177 -10.89 -3.63 -16.84
CA ILE A 177 -10.45 -5.02 -16.99
C ILE A 177 -11.41 -5.92 -16.23
N ASP A 178 -12.17 -6.73 -16.97
CA ASP A 178 -12.97 -7.82 -16.40
C ASP A 178 -12.11 -9.09 -16.34
N GLU A 179 -11.99 -9.71 -15.15
CA GLU A 179 -11.24 -10.97 -14.96
C GLU A 179 -11.67 -12.09 -15.94
N ILE A 180 -12.95 -12.06 -16.33
CA ILE A 180 -13.56 -13.04 -17.23
C ILE A 180 -12.83 -13.05 -18.59
N TYR A 181 -12.31 -11.93 -19.07
CA TYR A 181 -11.59 -11.88 -20.36
C TYR A 181 -10.22 -12.56 -20.34
N PHE A 182 -9.57 -12.65 -19.18
CA PHE A 182 -8.28 -13.35 -19.08
C PHE A 182 -8.44 -14.85 -18.85
N SER A 183 -9.51 -15.29 -18.17
CA SER A 183 -9.79 -16.72 -18.01
C SER A 183 -10.05 -17.43 -19.35
N ALA A 184 -10.60 -16.72 -20.34
CA ALA A 184 -10.94 -17.27 -21.65
C ALA A 184 -9.71 -17.64 -22.51
N GLN A 185 -8.52 -17.07 -22.26
CA GLN A 185 -7.32 -17.42 -23.03
C GLN A 185 -6.60 -18.69 -22.55
N ILE A 186 -6.91 -19.21 -21.36
CA ILE A 186 -6.29 -20.44 -20.82
C ILE A 186 -7.19 -21.68 -21.07
N GLY A 187 -8.37 -21.49 -21.67
CA GLY A 187 -9.40 -22.52 -21.82
C GLY A 187 -9.81 -22.85 -23.26
N ASN A 188 -8.94 -22.73 -24.26
CA ASN A 188 -9.21 -23.34 -25.56
C ASN A 188 -8.66 -24.77 -25.59
N ALA A 189 -9.62 -25.70 -25.70
CA ALA A 189 -9.50 -27.15 -25.76
C ALA A 189 -8.71 -27.67 -26.96
#